data_AF-A0A7L6BFI0-F1
#
_entry.id   AF-A0A7L6BFI0-F1
#
_cell.length_a   1.000
_cell.length_b   1.000
_cell.length_c   1.000
_cell.angle_alpha   90.00
_cell.angle_beta   90.00
_cell.angle_gamma   90.00
#
_symmetry.space_group_name_H-M   'P 1'
#
loop_
_entity.id
_entity.type
_entity.pdbx_description
1 polymer ?
#
loop_
_entity_poly.entity_id
_entity_poly.type
_entity_poly.pdbx_seq_one_letter_code
_entity_poly.pdbx_strand_id
1 'polypeptide(L)'
;MDVRTINTKNRILNGLIKVLSTQKLSECRTIDIINQAEVSKKTFYNYFKNKKDFIHWVETNILISLKNALQKDRTSLEDTHNASEQKLWN
;
A
#
# COMPACT_ATOMS: atom_id res chain seq x y z
N MET A 1 12.58 8.62 0.83
CA MET A 1 12.62 7.79 -0.40
C MET A 1 12.27 8.71 -1.56
N ASP A 2 12.94 8.58 -2.71
CA ASP A 2 12.74 9.46 -3.88
C ASP A 2 11.29 9.37 -4.42
N VAL A 3 10.70 10.52 -4.80
CA VAL A 3 9.30 10.61 -5.29
C VAL A 3 9.06 9.74 -6.53
N ARG A 4 10.05 9.61 -7.42
CA ARG A 4 9.97 8.77 -8.62
C ARG A 4 9.93 7.29 -8.25
N THR A 5 10.64 6.91 -7.19
CA THR A 5 10.59 5.54 -6.65
C THR A 5 9.20 5.22 -6.12
N ILE A 6 8.60 6.14 -5.36
CA ILE A 6 7.23 5.97 -4.82
C ILE A 6 6.22 5.85 -5.97
N ASN A 7 6.27 6.77 -6.93
CA ASN A 7 5.36 6.77 -8.08
C ASN A 7 5.49 5.48 -8.90
N THR A 8 6.71 4.97 -9.11
CA THR A 8 6.92 3.74 -9.88
C THR A 8 6.39 2.52 -9.12
N LYS A 9 6.63 2.43 -7.81
CA LYS A 9 6.05 1.36 -6.96
C LYS A 9 4.52 1.39 -6.96
N ASN A 10 3.92 2.59 -6.92
CA ASN A 10 2.46 2.76 -7.01
C ASN A 10 1.91 2.33 -8.37
N ARG A 11 2.61 2.61 -9.48
CA ARG A 11 2.23 2.11 -10.81
C ARG A 11 2.24 0.58 -10.86
N ILE A 12 3.26 -0.05 -10.27
CA ILE A 12 3.37 -1.52 -10.19
C ILE A 12 2.23 -2.10 -9.33
N LEU A 13 1.89 -1.46 -8.20
CA LEU A 13 0.74 -1.84 -7.37
C LEU A 13 -0.58 -1.73 -8.15
N ASN A 14 -0.80 -0.63 -8.88
CA ASN A 14 -1.98 -0.47 -9.72
C ASN A 14 -2.04 -1.52 -10.84
N GLY A 15 -0.89 -1.91 -11.39
CA GLY A 15 -0.78 -3.04 -12.31
C GLY A 15 -1.31 -4.33 -11.69
N LEU A 16 -0.91 -4.65 -10.44
CA LEU A 16 -1.42 -5.82 -9.72
C LEU A 16 -2.94 -5.75 -9.52
N ILE A 17 -3.47 -4.61 -9.09
CA ILE A 17 -4.92 -4.43 -8.86
C ILE A 17 -5.71 -4.70 -10.16
N LYS A 18 -5.24 -4.18 -11.30
CA LYS A 18 -5.85 -4.42 -12.61
C LYS A 18 -5.80 -5.89 -13.04
N VAL A 19 -4.72 -6.60 -12.70
CA VAL A 19 -4.62 -8.04 -12.99
C VAL A 19 -5.58 -8.83 -12.10
N LEU A 20 -5.69 -8.46 -10.82
CA LEU A 20 -6.57 -9.13 -9.85
C LEU A 20 -8.06 -8.91 -10.13
N SER A 21 -8.44 -7.89 -10.91
CA SER A 21 -9.83 -7.73 -11.34
C SER A 21 -10.27 -8.76 -12.38
N THR A 22 -9.34 -9.49 -13.00
CA THR A 22 -9.66 -10.46 -14.06
C THR A 22 -9.25 -11.90 -13.74
N GLN A 23 -8.32 -12.13 -12.79
CA GLN A 23 -7.82 -13.46 -12.45
C GLN A 23 -7.37 -13.56 -10.99
N LYS A 24 -7.23 -14.79 -10.48
CA LYS A 24 -6.81 -15.03 -9.10
C LYS A 24 -5.33 -14.72 -8.91
N LEU A 25 -4.93 -14.37 -7.69
CA LEU A 25 -3.52 -14.09 -7.36
C LEU A 25 -2.59 -15.27 -7.69
N SER A 26 -3.05 -16.52 -7.52
CA SER A 26 -2.30 -17.73 -7.86
C SER A 26 -1.94 -17.82 -9.35
N GLU A 27 -2.77 -17.25 -10.21
CA GLU A 27 -2.64 -17.28 -11.68
C GLU A 27 -1.86 -16.06 -12.21
N CYS A 28 -1.85 -14.95 -11.44
CA CYS A 28 -1.14 -13.73 -11.81
C CYS A 28 0.36 -13.99 -12.05
N ARG A 29 0.85 -13.75 -13.26
CA ARG A 29 2.29 -13.81 -13.55
C ARG A 29 2.90 -12.42 -13.41
N THR A 30 4.20 -12.36 -13.09
CA THR A 30 4.93 -11.09 -13.02
C THR A 30 4.81 -10.28 -14.31
N ILE A 31 4.80 -10.95 -15.47
CA ILE A 31 4.69 -10.27 -16.77
C ILE A 31 3.33 -9.60 -16.97
N ASP A 32 2.25 -10.16 -16.44
CA ASP A 32 0.91 -9.58 -16.56
C ASP A 32 0.85 -8.26 -15.77
N ILE A 33 1.46 -8.25 -14.57
CA ILE A 33 1.58 -7.06 -13.71
C ILE A 33 2.45 -6.00 -14.38
N ILE A 34 3.61 -6.38 -14.92
CA ILE A 34 4.54 -5.49 -15.62
C ILE A 34 3.84 -4.81 -16.80
N ASN A 35 3.10 -5.58 -17.59
CA ASN A 35 2.35 -5.07 -18.74
C ASN A 35 1.26 -4.08 -18.29
N GLN A 36 0.46 -4.43 -17.29
CA GLN A 36 -0.61 -3.55 -16.79
C GLN A 36 -0.12 -2.28 -16.08
N ALA A 37 1.10 -2.34 -15.52
CA ALA A 37 1.78 -1.19 -14.90
C ALA A 37 2.48 -0.29 -15.94
N GLU A 38 2.62 -0.76 -17.19
CA GLU A 38 3.31 -0.08 -18.28
C GLU A 38 4.76 0.27 -17.93
N VAL A 39 5.46 -0.67 -17.29
CA VAL A 39 6.88 -0.55 -16.94
C VAL A 39 7.71 -1.61 -17.66
N SER A 40 9.02 -1.40 -17.78
CA SER A 40 9.90 -2.45 -18.30
C SER A 40 10.13 -3.55 -17.26
N LYS A 41 10.49 -4.76 -17.69
CA LYS A 41 10.97 -5.83 -16.79
C LYS A 41 12.11 -5.34 -15.91
N LYS A 42 13.11 -4.67 -16.50
CA LYS A 42 14.26 -4.09 -15.78
C LYS A 42 13.79 -3.13 -14.68
N THR A 43 12.82 -2.27 -14.97
CA THR A 43 12.24 -1.34 -13.99
C THR A 43 11.60 -2.09 -12.82
N PHE A 44 10.80 -3.12 -13.07
CA PHE A 44 10.24 -3.95 -12.00
C PHE A 44 11.34 -4.57 -11.13
N TYR A 45 12.32 -5.21 -11.78
CA TYR A 45 13.40 -5.91 -11.07
C TYR A 45 14.40 -5.00 -10.35
N ASN A 46 14.43 -3.70 -10.68
CA ASN A 46 15.16 -2.71 -9.89
C ASN A 46 14.53 -2.48 -8.50
N TYR A 47 13.23 -2.73 -8.34
CA TYR A 47 12.51 -2.52 -7.08
C TYR A 47 12.18 -3.82 -6.34
N PHE A 48 11.96 -4.90 -7.07
CA PHE A 48 11.51 -6.17 -6.51
C PHE A 48 12.25 -7.34 -7.12
N LYS A 49 12.79 -8.23 -6.28
CA LYS A 49 13.57 -9.39 -6.75
C LYS A 49 12.74 -10.37 -7.57
N ASN A 50 11.47 -10.54 -7.18
CA ASN A 50 10.52 -11.45 -7.82
C ASN A 50 9.08 -11.12 -7.37
N LYS A 51 8.10 -11.90 -7.86
CA LYS A 51 6.69 -11.71 -7.49
C LYS A 51 6.45 -11.84 -5.98
N LYS A 52 7.08 -12.81 -5.30
CA LYS A 52 6.89 -13.02 -3.86
C LYS A 52 7.36 -11.81 -3.05
N ASP A 53 8.54 -11.28 -3.39
CA ASP A 53 9.09 -10.06 -2.79
C ASP A 53 8.17 -8.84 -2.98
N PHE A 54 7.62 -8.67 -4.19
CA PHE A 54 6.63 -7.64 -4.46
C PHE A 54 5.34 -7.82 -3.64
N ILE A 55 4.77 -9.04 -3.60
CA ILE A 55 3.55 -9.30 -2.82
C ILE A 55 3.79 -9.06 -1.33
N HIS A 56 4.92 -9.50 -0.79
CA HIS A 56 5.28 -9.24 0.60
C HIS A 56 5.38 -7.74 0.91
N TRP A 57 5.94 -6.95 -0.02
CA TRP A 57 5.93 -5.50 0.09
C TRP A 57 4.50 -4.96 0.11
N VAL A 58 3.60 -5.42 -0.77
CA VAL A 58 2.19 -4.99 -0.77
C VAL A 58 1.50 -5.31 0.56
N GLU A 59 1.60 -6.55 1.04
CA GLU A 59 1.04 -6.99 2.32
C GLU A 59 1.53 -6.11 3.48
N THR A 60 2.84 -5.88 3.53
CA THR A 60 3.46 -5.03 4.56
C THR A 60 2.90 -3.60 4.52
N ASN A 61 2.73 -3.01 3.32
CA ASN A 61 2.19 -1.65 3.20
C ASN A 61 0.72 -1.58 3.61
N ILE A 62 -0.07 -2.61 3.31
CA ILE A 62 -1.48 -2.70 3.76
C ILE A 62 -1.53 -2.72 5.28
N LEU A 63 -0.75 -3.61 5.92
CA LEU A 63 -0.72 -3.75 7.37
C LEU A 63 -0.24 -2.48 8.08
N ILE A 64 0.80 -1.83 7.55
CA ILE A 64 1.31 -0.56 8.09
C ILE A 64 0.26 0.55 7.95
N SER A 65 -0.36 0.67 6.78
CA SER A 65 -1.37 1.70 6.53
C SER A 65 -2.59 1.52 7.44
N LEU A 66 -3.05 0.27 7.61
CA LEU A 66 -4.12 -0.06 8.53
C LEU A 66 -3.75 0.27 9.98
N LYS A 67 -2.55 -0.12 10.43
CA LYS A 67 -2.07 0.20 11.78
C LYS A 67 -2.07 1.71 12.02
N ASN A 68 -1.55 2.48 11.06
CA ASN A 68 -1.47 3.94 11.17
C ASN A 68 -2.86 4.58 11.20
N ALA A 69 -3.80 4.09 10.39
CA ALA A 69 -5.19 4.57 10.40
C ALA A 69 -5.84 4.30 11.77
N LEU A 70 -5.71 3.08 12.30
CA LEU A 70 -6.25 2.72 13.62
C LEU A 70 -5.64 3.54 14.76
N GLN A 71 -4.34 3.84 14.69
CA GLN A 71 -3.67 4.70 15.66
C GLN A 71 -4.19 6.14 15.59
N LYS A 72 -4.39 6.67 14.39
CA LYS A 72 -4.95 8.02 14.19
C LYS A 72 -6.37 8.10 14.73
N ASP A 73 -7.20 7.10 14.46
CA ASP A 73 -8.57 7.04 14.98
C ASP A 73 -8.57 6.99 16.51
N ARG A 74 -7.68 6.18 17.12
CA ARG A 74 -7.50 6.12 18.58
C ARG A 74 -7.17 7.50 19.17
N THR A 75 -6.15 8.18 18.64
CA THR A 75 -5.74 9.50 19.14
C THR A 75 -6.87 10.53 19.00
N SER A 76 -7.58 10.51 17.86
CA SER A 76 -8.72 11.41 17.66
C SER A 76 -9.84 11.22 18.68
N LEU A 77 -10.07 9.99 19.15
CA LEU A 77 -11.06 9.67 20.19
C LEU A 77 -10.61 10.12 21.58
N GLU A 78 -9.32 9.98 21.90
CA GLU A 78 -8.74 10.45 23.16
C GLU A 78 -8.80 11.98 23.26
N ASP A 79 -8.49 12.68 22.16
CA ASP A 79 -8.56 14.14 22.09
C ASP A 79 -10.00 14.66 22.30
N THR A 80 -11.01 13.97 21.77
CA THR A 80 -12.42 14.35 21.97
C THR A 80 -12.88 14.12 23.40
N HIS A 81 -12.44 13.03 24.04
CA HIS A 81 -12.74 12.76 25.44
C HIS A 81 -12.13 13.83 26.35
N ASN A 82 -10.84 14.13 26.19
CA ASN A 82 -10.14 15.13 26.98
C ASN A 82 -10.75 16.54 26.83
N ALA A 83 -11.16 16.92 25.62
CA ALA A 83 -11.82 18.20 25.35
C ALA A 83 -13.21 18.30 26.01
N SER A 84 -13.93 17.17 26.12
CA SER A 84 -15.24 17.14 26.80
C SER A 84 -15.12 17.29 28.31
N GLU A 85 -14.09 16.72 28.93
CA GLU A 85 -13.84 16.84 30.37
C GLU A 85 -13.42 18.26 30.75
N GLN A 86 -12.51 18.90 30.01
CA GLN A 86 -12.09 20.29 30.26
C GLN A 86 -13.23 21.32 30.19
N LYS A 87 -14.31 21.00 29.46
CA LYS A 87 -15.49 21.86 29.33
C LYS A 87 -16.49 21.74 30.48
N LEU A 88 -16.38 20.69 31.31
CA LEU A 88 -17.23 20.48 32.49
C LEU A 88 -16.69 21.20 33.74
N TRP A 89 -15.40 21.54 33.74
CA TRP A 89 -14.72 22.20 34.86
C TRP A 89 -14.45 23.70 34.64
N ASN A 90 -14.94 24.26 33.52
CA ASN A 90 -14.97 25.69 33.20
C ASN A 90 -16.41 26.18 33.16
#